data_AF-A0A453N644-F1
#
_entry.id   AF-A0A453N644-F1
#
_cell.length_a   1.000
_cell.length_b   1.000
_cell.length_c   1.000
_cell.angle_alpha   90.00
_cell.angle_beta   90.00
_cell.angle_gamma   90.00
#
_symmetry.space_group_name_H-M   'P 1'
#
loop_
_entity.id
_entity.type
_entity.pdbx_description
1 polymer ?
#
loop_
_entity_poly.entity_id
_entity_poly.type
_entity_poly.pdbx_seq_one_letter_code
_entity_poly.pdbx_strand_id
1 'polypeptide(L)'
;MRDCLRNIKQQNKEEDAKVKRAFQTLLTYIGNVVKNPDEEKFRKIRLTNATFQERVGSLGGIEFLELCGFEKPEGEEILFLARDKVDKAVLNVAGAELNSAITNPFFGVL
;
A
#
# COMPACT_ATOMS: atom_id res chain seq x y z
N MET A 1 7.18 1.98 7.88
CA MET A 1 5.81 2.17 7.32
C MET A 1 5.35 3.61 7.44
N ARG A 2 5.27 4.16 8.66
CA ARG A 2 4.86 5.56 8.88
C ARG A 2 5.69 6.56 8.09
N ASP A 3 7.02 6.39 8.08
CA ASP A 3 7.93 7.28 7.34
C ASP A 3 7.72 7.19 5.83
N CYS A 4 7.45 6.01 5.29
CA CYS A 4 7.09 5.83 3.88
C CYS A 4 5.81 6.60 3.54
N LEU A 5 4.73 6.44 4.32
CA LEU A 5 3.48 7.19 4.11
C LEU A 5 3.67 8.70 4.29
N ARG A 6 4.52 9.13 5.23
CA ARG A 6 4.89 10.54 5.41
C ARG A 6 5.63 11.07 4.18
N ASN A 7 6.59 10.33 3.64
CA ASN A 7 7.33 10.71 2.43
C ASN A 7 6.39 10.85 1.23
N ILE A 8 5.48 9.89 1.02
CA ILE A 8 4.46 9.98 -0.04
C ILE A 8 3.65 11.27 0.10
N LYS A 9 3.18 11.59 1.31
CA LYS A 9 2.42 12.83 1.56
C LYS A 9 3.27 14.09 1.35
N GLN A 10 4.52 14.10 1.80
CA GLN A 10 5.42 15.26 1.68
C GLN A 10 5.89 15.53 0.25
N GLN A 11 6.00 14.50 -0.60
CA GLN A 11 6.33 14.67 -2.02
C GLN A 11 5.13 15.14 -2.86
N ASN A 12 3.90 14.98 -2.34
CA ASN A 12 2.66 15.24 -3.06
C ASN A 12 1.74 16.23 -2.29
N LYS A 13 2.33 17.27 -1.67
CA LYS A 13 1.64 18.22 -0.76
C LYS A 13 0.49 18.98 -1.40
N GLU A 14 0.54 19.19 -2.71
CA GLU A 14 -0.52 19.91 -3.45
C GLU A 14 -1.62 18.96 -3.96
N GLU A 15 -1.42 17.64 -3.81
CA GLU A 15 -2.31 16.60 -4.32
C GLU A 15 -2.98 15.80 -3.18
N ASP A 16 -3.36 16.45 -2.07
CA ASP A 16 -3.94 15.80 -0.87
C ASP A 16 -5.07 14.80 -1.19
N ALA A 17 -5.98 15.18 -2.10
CA ALA A 17 -7.09 14.31 -2.51
C ALA A 17 -6.59 13.03 -3.21
N LYS A 18 -5.53 13.14 -4.01
CA LYS A 18 -4.90 12.02 -4.73
C LYS A 18 -4.15 11.12 -3.74
N VAL A 19 -3.38 11.70 -2.82
CA VAL A 19 -2.70 10.96 -1.73
C VAL A 19 -3.70 10.19 -0.88
N LYS A 20 -4.83 10.83 -0.51
CA LYS A 20 -5.88 10.15 0.26
C LYS A 20 -6.48 8.96 -0.50
N ARG A 21 -6.73 9.09 -1.80
CA ARG A 21 -7.21 7.98 -2.66
C ARG A 21 -6.17 6.86 -2.77
N ALA A 22 -4.89 7.20 -2.83
CA ALA A 22 -3.80 6.24 -2.81
C ALA A 22 -3.82 5.39 -1.53
N PHE A 23 -3.89 6.05 -0.38
CA PHE A 23 -3.92 5.38 0.93
C PHE A 23 -5.17 4.52 1.09
N GLN A 24 -6.33 4.96 0.61
CA GLN A 24 -7.55 4.14 0.59
C GLN A 24 -7.40 2.89 -0.30
N THR A 25 -6.71 3.02 -1.43
CA THR A 25 -6.44 1.90 -2.33
C THR A 25 -5.47 0.90 -1.68
N LEU A 26 -4.39 1.39 -1.07
CA LEU A 26 -3.47 0.57 -0.28
C LEU A 26 -4.20 -0.16 0.87
N LEU A 27 -5.03 0.56 1.63
CA LEU A 27 -5.82 -0.01 2.73
C LEU A 27 -6.75 -1.13 2.23
N THR A 28 -7.29 -0.99 1.04
CA THR A 28 -8.12 -2.02 0.41
C THR A 28 -7.30 -3.28 0.08
N TYR A 29 -6.10 -3.13 -0.50
CA TYR A 29 -5.22 -4.27 -0.76
C TYR A 29 -4.83 -5.01 0.52
N ILE A 30 -4.37 -4.28 1.53
CA ILE A 30 -3.98 -4.86 2.83
C ILE A 30 -5.19 -5.53 3.50
N GLY A 31 -6.34 -4.85 3.55
CA GLY A 31 -7.56 -5.39 4.16
C GLY A 31 -8.09 -6.64 3.48
N ASN A 32 -7.96 -6.73 2.15
CA ASN A 32 -8.36 -7.92 1.40
C ASN A 32 -7.50 -9.14 1.73
N VAL A 33 -6.18 -8.97 1.83
CA VAL A 33 -5.25 -10.03 2.23
C VAL A 33 -5.51 -10.46 3.67
N VAL A 34 -5.68 -9.53 4.61
CA VAL A 34 -5.92 -9.86 6.02
C VAL A 34 -7.21 -10.70 6.18
N LYS A 35 -8.28 -10.31 5.47
CA LYS A 35 -9.58 -11.00 5.52
C LYS A 35 -9.57 -12.36 4.85
N ASN A 36 -8.93 -12.47 3.70
CA ASN A 36 -8.94 -13.67 2.87
C ASN A 36 -7.51 -14.02 2.44
N PRO A 37 -6.64 -14.45 3.37
CA PRO A 37 -5.23 -14.64 3.08
C PRO A 37 -5.00 -15.77 2.08
N ASP A 38 -5.89 -16.77 2.00
CA ASP A 38 -5.76 -17.92 1.09
C ASP A 38 -6.16 -17.63 -0.36
N GLU A 39 -6.83 -16.50 -0.60
CA GLU A 39 -7.34 -16.11 -1.92
C GLU A 39 -6.26 -15.35 -2.70
N GLU A 40 -5.64 -16.03 -3.67
CA GLU A 40 -4.44 -15.55 -4.38
C GLU A 40 -4.67 -14.22 -5.11
N LYS A 41 -5.86 -13.99 -5.67
CA LYS A 41 -6.15 -12.73 -6.38
C LYS A 41 -5.98 -11.49 -5.49
N PHE A 42 -6.06 -11.62 -4.17
CA PHE A 42 -5.83 -10.52 -3.23
C PHE A 42 -4.35 -10.32 -2.88
N ARG A 43 -3.52 -11.35 -3.07
CA ARG A 43 -2.07 -11.31 -2.87
C ARG A 43 -1.30 -10.96 -4.15
N LYS A 44 -2.00 -10.71 -5.27
CA LYS A 44 -1.39 -10.41 -6.57
C LYS A 44 -1.89 -9.06 -7.10
N ILE A 45 -0.96 -8.17 -7.43
CA ILE A 45 -1.24 -6.86 -8.00
C ILE A 45 -0.47 -6.73 -9.32
N ARG A 46 -1.15 -6.37 -10.41
CA ARG A 46 -0.50 -6.16 -11.72
C ARG A 46 0.05 -4.74 -11.80
N LEU A 47 1.35 -4.59 -12.04
CA LEU A 47 1.99 -3.30 -12.24
C LEU A 47 1.53 -2.62 -13.52
N THR A 48 1.10 -3.38 -14.54
CA THR A 48 0.52 -2.81 -15.77
C THR A 48 -0.90 -2.27 -15.61
N ASN A 49 -1.54 -2.46 -14.45
CA ASN A 49 -2.89 -1.95 -14.23
C ASN A 49 -2.88 -0.42 -14.14
N ALA A 50 -3.55 0.24 -15.09
CA ALA A 50 -3.58 1.70 -15.17
C ALA A 50 -4.10 2.36 -13.88
N THR A 51 -5.13 1.79 -13.26
CA THR A 51 -5.67 2.30 -11.98
C THR A 51 -4.67 2.17 -10.84
N PHE A 52 -3.91 1.06 -10.80
CA PHE A 52 -2.83 0.90 -9.83
C PHE A 52 -1.72 1.93 -10.05
N GLN A 53 -1.28 2.12 -11.29
CA GLN A 53 -0.23 3.09 -11.63
C GLN A 53 -0.66 4.52 -11.30
N GLU A 54 -1.87 4.91 -11.69
CA GLU A 54 -2.41 6.24 -11.39
C GLU A 54 -2.49 6.49 -9.88
N ARG A 55 -2.98 5.52 -9.10
CA ARG A 55 -3.30 5.74 -7.69
C ARG A 55 -2.16 5.44 -6.72
N VAL A 56 -1.32 4.46 -7.03
CA VAL A 56 -0.34 3.91 -6.08
C VAL A 56 1.06 3.97 -6.67
N GLY A 57 1.25 3.47 -7.90
CA GLY A 57 2.56 3.41 -8.56
C GLY A 57 3.20 4.78 -8.73
N SER A 58 2.46 5.74 -9.27
CA SER A 58 2.95 7.11 -9.55
C SER A 58 3.30 7.93 -8.30
N LEU A 59 2.83 7.49 -7.12
CA LEU A 59 3.05 8.18 -5.84
C LEU A 59 4.08 7.48 -4.96
N GLY A 60 4.77 6.44 -5.46
CA GLY A 60 5.76 5.69 -4.67
C GLY A 60 5.17 4.66 -3.71
N GLY A 61 3.90 4.28 -3.85
CA GLY A 61 3.24 3.32 -2.95
C GLY A 61 3.71 1.87 -3.08
N ILE A 62 4.61 1.57 -4.03
CA ILE A 62 5.22 0.24 -4.18
C ILE A 62 6.10 -0.08 -2.97
N GLU A 63 6.92 0.87 -2.51
CA GLU A 63 7.79 0.69 -1.33
C GLU A 63 6.96 0.31 -0.09
N PHE A 64 5.78 0.93 0.08
CA PHE A 64 4.88 0.57 1.16
C PHE A 64 4.38 -0.88 1.07
N LEU A 65 4.06 -1.35 -0.13
CA LEU A 65 3.63 -2.74 -0.36
C LEU A 65 4.77 -3.72 -0.09
N GLU A 66 6.01 -3.37 -0.45
CA GLU A 66 7.20 -4.16 -0.14
C GLU A 66 7.43 -4.28 1.37
N LEU A 67 7.23 -3.20 2.14
CA LEU A 67 7.24 -3.24 3.60
C LEU A 67 6.13 -4.12 4.20
N CYS A 68 5.06 -4.38 3.46
CA CYS A 68 3.98 -5.30 3.85
C CYS A 68 4.27 -6.76 3.47
N GLY A 69 5.42 -7.04 2.83
CA GLY A 69 5.84 -8.38 2.41
C GLY A 69 5.53 -8.72 0.96
N PHE A 70 4.97 -7.79 0.17
CA PHE A 70 4.87 -8.01 -1.28
C PHE A 70 6.26 -7.97 -1.91
N GLU A 71 6.49 -8.82 -2.89
CA GLU A 71 7.75 -8.87 -3.63
C GLU A 71 7.46 -8.67 -5.11
N LYS A 72 8.42 -8.08 -5.84
CA LYS A 72 8.39 -8.01 -7.29
C LYS A 72 9.28 -9.13 -7.86
N PRO A 73 8.70 -10.22 -8.39
CA PRO A 73 9.50 -11.26 -9.02
C PRO A 73 10.31 -10.69 -10.20
N GLU A 74 11.54 -11.16 -10.37
CA GLU A 74 12.40 -10.70 -11.46
C GLU A 74 11.77 -11.04 -12.83
N GLY A 75 11.73 -10.07 -13.73
CA GLY A 75 11.13 -10.23 -15.06
C GLY A 75 9.59 -10.20 -15.09
N GLU A 76 8.92 -10.07 -13.95
CA GLU A 76 7.46 -9.94 -13.91
C GLU A 76 6.99 -8.51 -13.62
N GLU A 77 5.90 -8.12 -14.28
CA GLU A 77 5.20 -6.86 -14.02
C GLU A 77 4.09 -7.04 -12.97
N ILE A 78 4.39 -7.75 -11.88
CA ILE A 78 3.47 -7.99 -10.77
C ILE A 78 4.15 -7.75 -9.43
N LEU A 79 3.35 -7.40 -8.42
CA LEU A 79 3.69 -7.58 -7.02
C LEU A 79 2.93 -8.79 -6.50
N PHE A 80 3.62 -9.65 -5.77
CA PHE A 80 3.08 -10.87 -5.23
C PHE A 80 3.47 -11.06 -3.76
N LEU A 81 2.50 -11.42 -2.93
CA LEU A 81 2.73 -11.81 -1.54
C LEU A 81 2.54 -13.32 -1.41
N ALA A 82 3.63 -14.06 -1.18
CA ALA A 82 3.57 -15.50 -1.00
C ALA A 82 2.73 -15.86 0.24
N ARG A 83 2.01 -17.00 0.17
CA ARG A 83 1.07 -17.43 1.23
C ARG A 83 1.75 -17.55 2.59
N ASP A 84 2.92 -18.16 2.60
CA ASP A 84 3.76 -18.40 3.77
C ASP A 84 4.42 -17.12 4.32
N LYS A 85 4.50 -16.06 3.50
CA LYS A 85 5.02 -14.75 3.89
C LYS A 85 3.93 -13.79 4.41
N VAL A 86 2.67 -14.21 4.46
CA VAL A 86 1.58 -13.38 4.99
C VAL A 86 1.74 -13.21 6.51
N ASP A 87 2.31 -12.08 6.93
CA ASP A 87 2.39 -11.70 8.34
C ASP A 87 1.21 -10.78 8.72
N LYS A 88 0.21 -11.35 9.38
CA LYS A 88 -0.98 -10.59 9.82
C LYS A 88 -0.64 -9.48 10.81
N ALA A 89 0.40 -9.60 11.64
CA ALA A 89 0.77 -8.54 12.56
C ALA A 89 1.30 -7.33 11.79
N VAL A 90 2.18 -7.56 10.81
CA VAL A 90 2.69 -6.53 9.91
C VAL A 90 1.55 -5.88 9.12
N LEU A 91 0.63 -6.67 8.55
CA LEU A 91 -0.50 -6.14 7.79
C LEU A 91 -1.49 -5.35 8.66
N ASN A 92 -1.71 -5.74 9.92
CA ASN A 92 -2.54 -4.97 10.85
C ASN A 92 -1.89 -3.63 11.21
N VAL A 93 -0.57 -3.60 11.42
CA VAL A 93 0.18 -2.34 11.63
C VAL A 93 0.08 -1.45 10.39
N ALA A 94 0.29 -2.01 9.20
CA ALA A 94 0.14 -1.30 7.93
C ALA A 94 -1.25 -0.66 7.79
N GLY A 95 -2.30 -1.44 8.09
CA GLY A 95 -3.68 -0.96 8.08
C GLY A 95 -3.93 0.18 9.08
N ALA A 96 -3.38 0.08 10.30
CA ALA A 96 -3.51 1.12 11.32
C ALA A 96 -2.81 2.43 10.90
N GLU A 97 -1.59 2.34 10.35
CA GLU A 97 -0.83 3.49 9.86
C GLU A 97 -1.53 4.17 8.67
N LEU A 98 -2.05 3.39 7.71
CA LEU A 98 -2.86 3.92 6.61
C LEU A 98 -4.13 4.62 7.09
N ASN A 99 -4.85 4.01 8.05
CA ASN A 99 -6.04 4.61 8.61
C ASN A 99 -5.70 5.92 9.35
N SER A 100 -4.61 5.95 10.11
CA SER A 100 -4.09 7.18 10.72
C SER A 100 -3.79 8.24 9.66
N ALA A 101 -3.12 7.87 8.57
CA ALA A 101 -2.77 8.78 7.48
C ALA A 101 -3.99 9.37 6.75
N ILE A 102 -5.09 8.63 6.67
CA ILE A 102 -6.34 9.05 6.02
C ILE A 102 -7.19 9.96 6.92
N THR A 103 -7.18 9.71 8.23
CA THR A 103 -8.12 10.31 9.19
C THR A 103 -7.51 11.41 10.05
N ASN A 104 -6.19 11.40 10.25
CA ASN A 104 -5.50 12.38 11.08
C ASN A 104 -5.02 13.58 10.24
N PRO A 105 -5.57 14.79 10.45
CA PRO A 105 -5.14 15.99 9.71
C PRO A 105 -3.66 16.36 9.96
N PHE A 106 -3.10 15.95 11.10
CA PHE A 106 -1.69 16.18 11.46
C PHE A 106 -0.76 15.04 11.05
N PHE A 107 -1.24 14.03 10.32
CA PHE A 107 -0.37 12.96 9.85
C PHE A 107 0.75 13.52 8.96
N GLY A 108 1.99 13.21 9.33
CA GLY A 108 3.19 13.69 8.62
C GLY A 108 3.70 15.07 9.04
N VAL A 109 3.04 15.72 10.01
CA VAL A 109 3.52 16.97 10.64
C VAL A 109 4.45 16.58 11.78
N LEU A 110 5.77 16.62 11.52
CA LEU A 110 6.91 16.63 12.45
C LEU A 110 8.18 16.37 11.65
#